data_AF-A0A3Q0JMD0-F1
#
_entry.id   AF-A0A3Q0JMD0-F1
#
_cell.length_a   1.000
_cell.length_b   1.000
_cell.length_c   1.000
_cell.angle_alpha   90.00
_cell.angle_beta   90.00
_cell.angle_gamma   90.00
#
_symmetry.space_group_name_H-M   'P 1'
#
loop_
_entity.id
_entity.type
_entity.pdbx_description
1 polymer ?
#
loop_
_entity_poly.entity_id
_entity_poly.type
_entity_poly.pdbx_seq_one_letter_code
_entity_poly.pdbx_strand_id
1 'polypeptide(L)'
;MYCWGQADNGELGLGTAYDQQSIIISPVAPDFPLSRAVKQVSCGRFHTLVITESGQVYSCGNNEFGQLGHDKDNKSLSKLITHHQSI
;
A
#
# COMPACT_ATOMS: atom_id res chain seq x y z
N MET A 1 -0.25 10.54 5.78
CA MET A 1 0.98 9.75 5.51
C MET A 1 1.62 10.34 4.26
N TYR A 2 2.95 10.41 4.21
CA TYR A 2 3.69 10.74 3.01
C TYR A 2 4.69 9.63 2.71
N CYS A 3 4.95 9.38 1.42
CA CYS A 3 5.82 8.33 0.93
C CYS A 3 6.89 8.93 0.00
N TRP A 4 8.10 8.43 0.12
CA TRP A 4 9.26 8.76 -0.73
C TRP A 4 10.27 7.61 -0.62
N GLY A 5 11.26 7.58 -1.51
CA GLY A 5 12.27 6.52 -1.60
C GLY A 5 12.13 5.68 -2.87
N GLN A 6 12.52 4.40 -2.77
CA GLN A 6 12.42 3.44 -3.87
C GLN A 6 10.96 3.12 -4.22
N ALA A 7 10.65 3.02 -5.51
CA ALA A 7 9.28 2.86 -6.02
C ALA A 7 9.12 1.75 -7.08
N ASP A 8 10.18 0.97 -7.36
CA ASP A 8 10.20 -0.02 -8.43
C ASP A 8 9.13 -1.12 -8.31
N ASN A 9 8.61 -1.36 -7.11
CA ASN A 9 7.60 -2.39 -6.85
C ASN A 9 6.22 -1.82 -6.55
N GLY A 10 6.04 -0.50 -6.59
CA GLY A 10 4.80 0.17 -6.16
C GLY A 10 4.62 0.21 -4.64
N GLU A 11 5.69 -0.03 -3.85
CA GLU A 11 5.67 -0.08 -2.39
C GLU A 11 5.31 1.25 -1.72
N LEU A 12 5.33 2.35 -2.47
CA LEU A 12 4.89 3.67 -2.01
C LEU A 12 3.39 3.89 -2.15
N GLY A 13 2.67 3.05 -2.92
CA GLY A 13 1.22 3.19 -3.11
C GLY A 13 0.79 4.51 -3.78
N LEU A 14 1.60 5.03 -4.70
CA LEU A 14 1.33 6.30 -5.41
C LEU A 14 0.45 6.12 -6.67
N GLY A 15 0.04 4.89 -6.97
CA GLY A 15 -0.70 4.55 -8.20
C GLY A 15 0.17 4.60 -9.46
N THR A 16 -0.47 4.41 -10.61
CA THR A 16 0.22 4.20 -11.90
C THR A 16 0.92 5.44 -12.46
N ALA A 17 0.66 6.62 -11.88
CA ALA A 17 1.28 7.87 -12.30
C ALA A 17 2.81 7.88 -12.08
N TYR A 18 3.31 6.96 -11.24
CA TYR A 18 4.71 6.89 -10.84
C TYR A 18 5.41 5.58 -11.25
N ASP A 19 4.76 4.72 -12.03
CA ASP A 19 5.31 3.40 -12.43
C ASP A 19 6.61 3.49 -13.24
N GLN A 20 6.91 4.65 -13.84
CA GLN A 20 8.16 4.90 -14.59
C GLN A 20 9.27 5.56 -13.75
N GLN A 21 9.03 5.86 -12.47
CA GLN A 21 10.01 6.49 -11.59
C GLN A 21 10.53 5.48 -10.57
N SER A 22 11.83 5.15 -10.65
CA SER A 22 12.47 4.23 -9.70
C SER A 22 12.66 4.83 -8.30
N ILE A 23 12.81 6.16 -8.20
CA ILE A 23 13.08 6.84 -6.93
C ILE A 23 12.26 8.14 -6.85
N ILE A 24 11.54 8.30 -5.74
CA ILE A 24 10.81 9.51 -5.38
C ILE A 24 11.61 10.24 -4.30
N ILE A 25 12.16 11.41 -4.61
CA ILE A 25 13.07 12.14 -3.72
C ILE A 25 12.36 13.16 -2.82
N SER A 26 11.07 13.39 -3.02
CA SER A 26 10.25 14.31 -2.22
C SER A 26 9.05 13.60 -1.61
N PRO A 27 8.56 14.03 -0.42
CA PRO A 27 7.37 13.45 0.18
C PRO A 27 6.14 13.62 -0.73
N VAL A 28 5.52 12.51 -1.14
CA VAL A 28 4.30 12.49 -1.96
C VAL A 28 3.16 11.87 -1.15
N ALA A 29 1.96 12.42 -1.27
CA ALA A 29 0.78 11.78 -0.69
C ALA A 29 0.43 10.53 -1.51
N PRO A 30 0.24 9.36 -0.88
CA PRO A 30 -0.18 8.16 -1.59
C PRO A 30 -1.56 8.36 -2.23
N ASP A 31 -1.84 7.58 -3.27
CA ASP A 31 -3.16 7.50 -3.89
C ASP A 31 -4.09 6.65 -3.00
N PHE A 32 -4.35 7.20 -1.82
CA PHE A 32 -5.19 6.63 -0.79
C PHE A 32 -6.46 7.46 -0.71
N PRO A 33 -7.64 6.86 -0.52
CA PRO A 33 -8.85 7.61 -0.28
C PRO A 33 -8.65 8.51 0.96
N LEU A 34 -8.49 9.81 0.69
CA LEU A 34 -8.15 10.87 1.65
C LEU A 34 -9.15 10.99 2.81
N SER A 35 -10.29 10.31 2.74
CA SER A 35 -11.30 10.24 3.81
C SER A 35 -10.93 9.32 4.97
N ARG A 36 -9.87 8.51 4.86
CA ARG A 36 -9.55 7.48 5.86
C ARG A 36 -8.32 7.89 6.69
N ALA A 37 -8.54 8.22 7.96
CA ALA A 37 -7.46 8.45 8.92
C ALA A 37 -6.60 7.19 9.09
N VAL A 38 -5.28 7.35 8.99
CA VAL A 38 -4.30 6.26 9.17
C VAL A 38 -4.00 6.10 10.64
N LYS A 39 -4.13 4.86 11.13
CA LYS A 39 -3.82 4.47 12.51
C LYS A 39 -2.39 3.94 12.64
N GLN A 40 -1.97 3.09 11.71
CA GLN A 40 -0.66 2.44 11.75
C GLN A 40 -0.13 2.13 10.34
N VAL A 41 1.19 2.13 10.22
CA VAL A 41 1.93 1.76 9.00
C VAL A 41 3.03 0.78 9.37
N SER A 42 3.30 -0.19 8.49
CA SER A 42 4.46 -1.09 8.57
C SER A 42 5.05 -1.30 7.18
N CYS A 43 6.36 -1.21 7.06
CA CYS A 43 7.07 -1.41 5.80
C CYS A 43 7.92 -2.68 5.86
N GLY A 44 7.78 -3.54 4.84
CA GLY A 44 8.72 -4.60 4.55
C GLY A 44 9.79 -4.13 3.57
N ARG A 45 10.55 -5.09 3.02
CA ARG A 45 11.63 -4.77 2.06
C ARG A 45 11.11 -4.13 0.77
N PHE A 46 9.98 -4.61 0.25
CA PHE A 46 9.39 -4.18 -1.03
C PHE A 46 7.86 -4.07 -0.94
N HIS A 47 7.29 -3.88 0.25
CA HIS A 47 5.84 -3.76 0.42
C HIS A 47 5.51 -2.90 1.64
N THR A 48 4.31 -2.33 1.65
CA THR A 48 3.81 -1.49 2.75
C THR A 48 2.41 -1.96 3.15
N LEU A 49 2.14 -2.00 4.46
CA LEU A 49 0.81 -2.23 5.03
C LEU A 49 0.34 -0.99 5.78
N VAL A 50 -0.95 -0.69 5.64
CA VAL A 50 -1.61 0.45 6.29
C VAL A 50 -2.88 -0.03 6.98
N ILE A 51 -3.07 0.35 8.24
CA ILE A 51 -4.30 0.14 9.00
C ILE A 51 -4.96 1.50 9.22
N THR A 52 -6.24 1.62 8.90
CA THR A 52 -7.04 2.83 9.17
C THR A 52 -7.65 2.81 10.57
N GLU A 53 -8.08 3.98 11.05
CA GLU A 53 -8.84 4.07 12.31
C GLU A 53 -10.14 3.25 12.28
N SER A 54 -10.72 3.04 11.09
CA SER A 54 -11.88 2.17 10.87
C SER A 54 -11.55 0.67 10.84
N GLY A 55 -10.30 0.27 11.09
CA GLY A 55 -9.86 -1.12 11.10
C GLY A 55 -9.70 -1.75 9.72
N GLN A 56 -9.72 -0.96 8.65
CA GLN A 56 -9.48 -1.47 7.29
C GLN A 56 -7.98 -1.60 7.03
N VAL A 57 -7.59 -2.70 6.40
CA VAL A 57 -6.19 -2.99 6.07
C VAL A 57 -5.97 -2.84 4.57
N TYR A 58 -4.86 -2.20 4.21
CA TYR A 58 -4.41 -2.00 2.84
C TYR A 58 -2.97 -2.44 2.70
N SER A 59 -2.62 -2.89 1.50
CA SER A 59 -1.29 -3.36 1.15
C SER A 59 -0.93 -2.95 -0.28
N CYS A 60 0.32 -2.55 -0.50
CA CYS A 60 0.90 -2.28 -1.82
C CYS A 60 2.34 -2.79 -1.92
N GLY A 61 2.84 -2.95 -3.14
CA GLY A 61 4.23 -3.31 -3.41
C GLY A 61 4.41 -4.63 -4.16
N ASN A 62 5.55 -5.27 -3.93
CA ASN A 62 5.86 -6.60 -4.43
C ASN A 62 4.88 -7.62 -3.83
N ASN A 63 4.38 -8.52 -4.68
CA ASN A 63 3.47 -9.60 -4.29
C ASN A 63 3.91 -10.98 -4.81
N GLU A 64 5.18 -11.15 -5.15
CA GLU A 64 5.70 -12.41 -5.74
C GLU A 64 5.48 -13.62 -4.83
N PHE A 65 5.47 -13.38 -3.51
CA PHE A 65 5.29 -14.39 -2.47
C PHE A 65 3.91 -14.32 -1.80
N GLY A 66 2.97 -13.52 -2.34
CA GLY A 66 1.64 -13.35 -1.77
C GLY A 66 1.60 -12.48 -0.50
N GLN A 67 2.67 -11.72 -0.23
CA GLN A 67 2.79 -10.91 0.99
C GLN A 67 1.76 -9.77 1.11
N LEU A 68 1.09 -9.41 0.01
CA LEU A 68 0.01 -8.43 0.06
C LEU A 68 -1.32 -9.05 0.51
N GLY A 69 -1.47 -10.39 0.47
CA GLY A 69 -2.69 -11.06 0.92
C GLY A 69 -3.90 -10.92 -0.02
N HIS A 70 -3.66 -10.52 -1.27
CA HIS A 70 -4.64 -10.49 -2.36
C HIS A 70 -4.02 -11.02 -3.67
N ASP A 71 -4.85 -11.15 -4.72
CA ASP A 71 -4.45 -11.71 -6.01
C ASP A 71 -3.16 -11.09 -6.57
N LYS A 72 -2.35 -11.94 -7.22
CA LYS A 72 -0.97 -11.64 -7.62
C LYS A 72 -0.83 -10.52 -8.66
N ASP A 73 -1.89 -10.26 -9.42
CA ASP A 73 -1.86 -9.30 -10.53
C ASP A 73 -2.06 -7.84 -10.07
N ASN A 74 -2.42 -7.62 -8.81
CA ASN A 74 -2.60 -6.28 -8.27
C ASN A 74 -1.43 -5.91 -7.37
N LYS A 75 -0.61 -4.95 -7.80
CA LYS A 75 0.48 -4.36 -6.99
C LYS A 75 0.08 -3.01 -6.36
N SER A 76 -1.04 -2.45 -6.80
CA SER A 76 -1.57 -1.20 -6.30
C SER A 76 -2.09 -1.35 -4.88
N LEU A 77 -2.13 -0.23 -4.15
CA LEU A 77 -2.66 -0.18 -2.80
C LEU A 77 -4.13 -0.60 -2.80
N SER A 78 -4.39 -1.83 -2.38
CA SER A 78 -5.71 -2.42 -2.45
C SER A 78 -6.21 -2.83 -1.07
N LYS A 79 -7.53 -2.77 -0.88
CA LYS A 79 -8.16 -3.17 0.36
C LYS A 79 -8.07 -4.69 0.47
N LEU A 80 -7.53 -5.17 1.58
CA LEU A 80 -7.63 -6.59 1.92
C LEU A 80 -9.08 -6.92 2.29
N ILE A 81 -9.66 -7.91 1.61
CA ILE A 81 -10.92 -8.52 2.03
C ILE A 81 -10.60 -9.40 3.23
N THR A 82 -10.61 -8.81 4.42
CA THR A 82 -10.65 -9.59 5.65
C THR A 82 -12.06 -10.15 5.78
N HIS A 83 -12.20 -11.48 5.77
CA HIS A 83 -13.42 -12.15 6.20
C HIS A 83 -13.62 -11.82 7.68
N HIS A 84 -14.27 -10.70 7.98
CA HIS A 84 -14.88 -10.48 9.28
C HIS A 84 -16.15 -11.34 9.30
N GLN A 85 -15.99 -12.67 9.47
CA GLN A 85 -17.06 -13.44 10.08
C GLN A 85 -16.97 -13.16 11.57
N SER A 86 -17.80 -12.21 12.01
CA SER A 86 -18.24 -12.17 13.40
C SER A 86 -18.87 -13.52 13.71
N ILE A 87 -18.28 -14.27 14.65
CA ILE A 87 -18.93 -15.37 15.35
C ILE A 87 -19.70 -14.76 16.53
#